data_AF-A0A2U0H6M3-F1
#
_entry.id   AF-A0A2U0H6M3-F1
#
_cell.length_a   1.000
_cell.length_b   1.000
_cell.length_c   1.000
_cell.angle_alpha   90.00
_cell.angle_beta   90.00
_cell.angle_gamma   90.00
#
_symmetry.space_group_name_H-M   'P 1'
#
loop_
_entity.id
_entity.type
_entity.pdbx_description
1 polymer ?
#
loop_
_entity_poly.entity_id
_entity_poly.type
_entity_poly.pdbx_seq_one_letter_code
_entity_poly.pdbx_strand_id
1 'polypeptide(L)'
;MRGTPAEERFNLVGALAAALAVATLLFGWLTPMTGAVGWAVVAYLSFIAIYALLIILRADRLEVADRVMTALLYSAGAILLAALVFVVVFTVVRGMPAMFSTSWPFIRFNFFFETMQYAGPLDPLEVGGIAHAIVGTLIQISIALLISVPLGIATAVFMNEIGGRFARFVRTISDAMTALPSIVAGLFIYAAVITLVTQERSGFAASLAITVMMLPIIIRASDVVLRLVPGNLREASYALGASRWRTVWTVVLPTSRSGLATAVILGTARGVGETSPVLLTSGVTAVMNWNPFSGAMISLPLQVFDMVKSPEPTMIARGFGAAATLIALVLVLFVIARIVGGKGPGQLSPRRRRARAAASLADLERIESGAAVRSSIEAAVFAPVATRAPVSAEPQPLESSDEDDAPDTPSDPTMTSHDITDVIRPDSSDTPDTPKERS
;
A
#
# COMPACT_ATOMS: atom_id res chain seq x y z
N MET A 1 -2.11 7.12 -31.21
CA MET A 1 -2.20 7.71 -32.56
C MET A 1 -2.74 6.76 -33.65
N ARG A 2 -2.87 5.44 -33.44
CA ARG A 2 -3.57 4.54 -34.38
C ARG A 2 -5.09 4.65 -34.15
N GLY A 3 -5.73 5.58 -34.85
CA GLY A 3 -7.19 5.82 -34.75
C GLY A 3 -7.64 7.18 -35.28
N THR A 4 -6.74 8.16 -35.42
CA THR A 4 -7.09 9.48 -35.98
C THR A 4 -7.09 9.46 -37.52
N PRO A 5 -8.12 10.02 -38.19
CA PRO A 5 -8.17 10.14 -39.65
C PRO A 5 -6.95 10.91 -40.18
N ALA A 6 -6.49 10.56 -41.39
CA ALA A 6 -5.28 11.12 -41.99
C ALA A 6 -5.32 12.66 -42.10
N GLU A 7 -6.50 13.22 -42.31
CA GLU A 7 -6.75 14.65 -42.39
C GLU A 7 -6.49 15.37 -41.07
N GLU A 8 -6.85 14.77 -39.93
CA GLU A 8 -6.62 15.35 -38.61
C GLU A 8 -5.12 15.43 -38.29
N ARG A 9 -4.36 14.43 -38.73
CA ARG A 9 -2.89 14.44 -38.62
C ARG A 9 -2.28 15.54 -39.48
N PHE A 10 -2.82 15.78 -40.68
CA PHE A 10 -2.38 16.85 -41.55
C PHE A 10 -2.63 18.23 -40.93
N ASN A 11 -3.81 18.45 -40.35
CA ASN A 11 -4.13 19.70 -39.65
C ASN A 11 -3.23 19.93 -38.44
N LEU A 12 -2.93 18.88 -37.67
CA LEU A 12 -2.06 18.98 -36.50
C LEU A 12 -0.61 19.30 -36.87
N VAL A 13 -0.05 18.59 -37.87
CA VAL A 13 1.33 18.83 -38.34
C VAL A 13 1.44 20.17 -39.06
N GLY A 14 0.44 20.53 -39.88
CA GLY A 14 0.38 21.81 -40.57
C GLY A 14 0.29 23.00 -39.61
N ALA A 15 -0.55 22.90 -38.57
CA ALA A 15 -0.63 23.91 -37.53
C ALA A 15 0.69 24.06 -36.76
N LEU A 16 1.37 22.94 -36.45
CA LEU A 16 2.65 22.96 -35.74
C LEU A 16 3.75 23.62 -36.57
N ALA A 17 3.88 23.27 -37.85
CA ALA A 17 4.84 23.89 -38.75
C ALA A 17 4.59 25.39 -38.94
N ALA A 18 3.33 25.78 -39.15
CA ALA A 18 2.93 27.18 -39.29
C ALA A 18 3.22 27.98 -38.02
N ALA A 19 2.93 27.41 -36.85
CA ALA A 19 3.18 28.06 -35.57
C ALA A 19 4.66 28.28 -35.25
N LEU A 20 5.51 27.30 -35.58
CA LEU A 20 6.96 27.44 -35.46
C LEU A 20 7.50 28.55 -36.38
N ALA A 21 7.01 28.62 -37.63
CA ALA A 21 7.37 29.67 -38.57
C ALA A 21 6.90 31.06 -38.12
N VAL A 22 5.70 31.17 -37.55
CA VAL A 22 5.19 32.42 -36.99
C VAL A 22 6.05 32.87 -35.80
N ALA A 23 6.39 31.94 -34.89
CA ALA A 23 7.21 32.26 -33.74
C ALA A 23 8.64 32.69 -34.12
N THR A 24 9.27 32.02 -35.09
CA THR A 24 10.60 32.41 -35.59
C THR A 24 10.57 33.75 -36.32
N LEU A 25 9.52 34.06 -37.08
CA LEU A 25 9.34 35.36 -37.72
C LEU A 25 9.16 36.48 -36.67
N LEU A 26 8.32 36.26 -35.66
CA LEU A 26 8.07 37.24 -34.61
C LEU A 26 9.33 37.54 -33.77
N PHE A 27 10.08 36.51 -33.38
CA PHE A 27 11.29 36.68 -32.55
C PHE A 27 12.52 37.10 -33.36
N GLY A 28 12.58 36.73 -34.64
CA GLY A 28 13.74 37.02 -35.49
C GLY A 28 13.69 38.37 -36.18
N TRP A 29 12.50 38.83 -36.56
CA TRP A 29 12.36 39.96 -37.48
C TRP A 29 11.45 41.08 -36.96
N LEU A 30 10.42 40.76 -36.17
CA LEU A 30 9.37 41.74 -35.87
C LEU A 30 9.45 42.31 -34.44
N THR A 31 9.96 41.55 -33.48
CA THR A 31 10.04 41.96 -32.08
C THR A 31 11.47 41.81 -31.55
N PRO A 32 11.95 42.71 -30.68
CA PRO A 32 13.26 42.59 -30.04
C PRO A 32 13.29 41.54 -28.93
N MET A 33 12.39 40.55 -28.96
CA MET A 33 12.28 39.54 -27.91
C MET A 33 13.37 38.49 -28.09
N THR A 34 14.21 38.30 -27.07
CA THR A 34 15.25 37.27 -27.01
C THR A 34 14.90 36.25 -25.94
N GLY A 35 14.93 34.95 -26.27
CA GLY A 35 14.84 33.87 -25.28
C GLY A 35 14.04 32.65 -25.74
N ALA A 36 14.57 31.46 -25.48
CA ALA A 36 13.98 30.19 -25.89
C ALA A 36 12.61 29.92 -25.25
N VAL A 37 12.40 30.37 -24.00
CA VAL A 37 11.13 30.19 -23.27
C VAL A 37 10.03 31.03 -23.91
N GLY A 38 10.31 32.32 -24.17
CA GLY A 38 9.35 33.21 -24.83
C GLY A 38 8.97 32.70 -26.22
N TRP A 39 9.97 32.25 -26.99
CA TRP A 39 9.73 31.66 -28.30
C TRP A 39 8.82 30.42 -28.24
N ALA A 40 9.07 29.51 -27.29
CA ALA A 40 8.27 28.31 -27.13
C ALA A 40 6.82 28.61 -26.74
N VAL A 41 6.59 29.60 -25.86
CA VAL A 41 5.23 30.04 -25.47
C VAL A 41 4.49 30.61 -26.66
N VAL A 42 5.12 31.51 -27.43
CA VAL A 42 4.48 32.12 -28.61
C VAL A 42 4.23 31.10 -29.71
N ALA A 43 5.15 30.17 -29.95
CA ALA A 43 4.94 29.04 -30.85
C ALA A 43 3.74 28.20 -30.41
N TYR A 44 3.62 27.88 -29.13
CA TYR A 44 2.52 27.08 -28.62
C TYR A 44 1.16 27.79 -28.72
N LEU A 45 1.08 29.08 -28.37
CA LEU A 45 -0.15 29.87 -28.51
C LEU A 45 -0.58 30.00 -29.98
N SER A 46 0.39 30.22 -30.87
CA SER A 46 0.15 30.27 -32.31
C SER A 46 -0.33 28.92 -32.84
N PHE A 47 0.22 27.81 -32.33
CA PHE A 47 -0.23 26.46 -32.67
C PHE A 47 -1.69 26.24 -32.31
N ILE A 48 -2.10 26.59 -31.08
CA ILE A 48 -3.50 26.45 -30.66
C ILE A 48 -4.43 27.33 -31.50
N ALA A 49 -4.03 28.58 -31.78
CA ALA A 49 -4.82 29.50 -32.58
C ALA A 49 -5.01 29.01 -34.03
N ILE A 50 -3.92 28.59 -34.68
CA ILE A 50 -3.95 28.08 -36.05
C ILE A 50 -4.69 26.75 -36.12
N TYR A 51 -4.49 25.85 -35.15
CA TYR A 51 -5.20 24.59 -35.07
C TYR A 51 -6.71 24.79 -34.90
N ALA A 52 -7.13 25.71 -34.02
CA ALA A 52 -8.53 26.08 -33.85
C ALA A 52 -9.11 26.69 -35.14
N LEU A 53 -8.34 27.56 -35.81
CA LEU A 53 -8.75 28.17 -37.08
C LEU A 53 -8.91 27.13 -38.20
N LEU A 54 -8.04 26.11 -38.28
CA LEU A 54 -8.17 25.06 -39.29
C LEU A 54 -9.43 24.20 -39.06
N ILE A 55 -9.84 24.02 -37.80
CA ILE A 55 -11.01 23.20 -37.46
C ILE A 55 -12.30 24.01 -37.61
N ILE A 56 -12.33 25.31 -37.25
CA ILE A 56 -13.54 26.14 -37.36
C ILE A 56 -14.05 26.28 -38.80
N LEU A 57 -13.15 26.14 -39.78
CA LEU A 57 -13.50 26.20 -41.20
C LEU A 57 -14.28 24.96 -41.69
N ARG A 58 -14.32 23.87 -40.90
CA ARG A 58 -14.86 22.58 -41.36
C ARG A 58 -15.80 21.89 -40.36
N ALA A 59 -15.88 22.37 -39.12
CA ALA A 59 -16.57 21.69 -38.03
C ALA A 59 -17.38 22.64 -37.16
N ASP A 60 -18.36 22.09 -36.44
CA ASP A 60 -19.22 22.83 -35.53
C ASP A 60 -18.48 23.31 -34.27
N ARG A 61 -19.02 24.32 -33.60
CA ARG A 61 -18.43 24.92 -32.38
C ARG A 61 -18.12 23.90 -31.28
N LEU A 62 -18.96 22.88 -31.13
CA LEU A 62 -18.80 21.82 -30.15
C LEU A 62 -17.58 20.93 -30.46
N GLU A 63 -17.37 20.59 -31.73
CA GLU A 63 -16.24 19.78 -32.18
C GLU A 63 -14.91 20.55 -32.12
N VAL A 64 -14.94 21.85 -32.44
CA VAL A 64 -13.78 22.74 -32.24
C VAL A 64 -13.39 22.77 -30.77
N ALA A 65 -14.35 22.98 -29.86
CA ALA A 65 -14.10 23.03 -28.43
C ALA A 65 -13.51 21.71 -27.90
N ASP A 66 -14.09 20.57 -28.30
CA ASP A 66 -13.62 19.25 -27.91
C ASP A 66 -12.17 18.99 -28.36
N ARG A 67 -11.84 19.29 -29.63
CA ARG A 67 -10.49 19.07 -30.18
C ARG A 67 -9.45 20.01 -29.60
N VAL A 68 -9.79 21.28 -29.40
CA VAL A 68 -8.90 22.25 -28.76
C VAL A 68 -8.65 21.85 -27.30
N MET A 69 -9.70 21.51 -26.54
CA MET A 69 -9.55 21.00 -25.17
C MET A 69 -8.71 19.73 -25.11
N THR A 70 -8.92 18.81 -26.05
CA THR A 70 -8.11 17.59 -26.16
C THR A 70 -6.63 17.93 -26.38
N ALA A 71 -6.32 18.82 -27.33
CA ALA A 71 -4.94 19.25 -27.57
C ALA A 71 -4.30 19.93 -26.35
N LEU A 72 -5.05 20.80 -25.66
CA LEU A 72 -4.62 21.48 -24.44
C LEU A 72 -4.36 20.49 -23.29
N LEU A 73 -5.22 19.48 -23.10
CA LEU A 73 -5.07 18.49 -22.04
C LEU A 73 -3.90 17.55 -22.32
N TYR A 74 -3.72 17.11 -23.57
CA TYR A 74 -2.58 16.26 -23.95
C TYR A 74 -1.25 17.00 -23.84
N SER A 75 -1.18 18.27 -24.28
CA SER A 75 0.04 19.07 -24.14
C SER A 75 0.36 19.37 -22.67
N ALA A 76 -0.65 19.70 -21.85
CA ALA A 76 -0.47 19.90 -20.42
C ALA A 76 0.04 18.64 -19.72
N GLY A 77 -0.53 17.47 -20.07
CA GLY A 77 -0.04 16.17 -19.60
C GLY A 77 1.39 15.87 -20.04
N ALA A 78 1.74 16.17 -21.29
CA ALA A 78 3.09 16.00 -21.82
C ALA A 78 4.11 16.91 -21.12
N ILE A 79 3.76 18.18 -20.88
CA ILE A 79 4.61 19.14 -20.15
C ILE A 79 4.82 18.65 -18.71
N LEU A 80 3.77 18.19 -18.04
CA LEU A 80 3.88 17.69 -16.67
C LEU A 80 4.78 16.45 -16.59
N LEU A 81 4.63 15.50 -17.52
CA LEU A 81 5.52 14.33 -17.60
C LEU A 81 6.96 14.71 -17.96
N ALA A 82 7.15 15.64 -18.90
CA ALA A 82 8.47 16.13 -19.27
C ALA A 82 9.16 16.83 -18.10
N ALA A 83 8.43 17.65 -17.34
CA ALA A 83 8.94 18.29 -16.13
C ALA A 83 9.32 17.27 -15.05
N LEU A 84 8.49 16.24 -14.83
CA LEU A 84 8.81 15.15 -13.90
C LEU A 84 10.07 14.39 -14.32
N VAL A 85 10.15 13.96 -15.58
CA VAL A 85 11.33 13.27 -16.12
C VAL A 85 12.56 14.16 -16.03
N PHE A 86 12.44 15.44 -16.37
CA PHE A 86 13.52 16.41 -16.27
C PHE A 86 14.03 16.53 -14.83
N VAL A 87 13.16 16.72 -13.83
CA VAL A 87 13.57 16.85 -12.43
C VAL A 87 14.28 15.58 -11.94
N VAL A 88 13.75 14.39 -12.27
CA VAL A 88 14.37 13.11 -11.89
C VAL A 88 15.74 12.95 -12.56
N VAL A 89 15.81 13.11 -13.88
CA VAL A 89 17.06 12.95 -14.64
C VAL A 89 18.09 13.99 -14.22
N PHE A 90 17.70 15.26 -14.10
CA PHE A 90 18.58 16.34 -13.65
C PHE A 90 19.18 16.06 -12.28
N THR A 91 18.34 15.60 -11.34
CA THR A 91 18.77 15.25 -9.98
C THR A 91 19.77 14.09 -10.00
N VAL A 92 19.48 13.03 -10.74
CA VAL A 92 20.37 11.86 -10.85
C VAL A 92 21.68 12.25 -11.53
N VAL A 93 21.63 12.99 -12.64
CA VAL A 93 22.82 13.41 -13.39
C VAL A 93 23.73 14.30 -12.55
N ARG A 94 23.18 15.28 -11.83
CA ARG A 94 23.98 16.11 -10.92
C ARG A 94 24.48 15.36 -9.69
N GLY A 95 23.81 14.30 -9.27
CA GLY A 95 24.23 13.44 -8.16
C GLY A 95 25.28 12.39 -8.55
N MET A 96 25.42 12.09 -9.84
CA MET A 96 26.36 11.05 -10.30
C MET A 96 27.81 11.25 -9.81
N PRO A 97 28.40 12.46 -9.82
CA PRO A 97 29.78 12.64 -9.35
C PRO A 97 29.99 12.25 -7.89
N ALA A 98 28.96 12.40 -7.05
CA ALA A 98 29.03 12.04 -5.63
C ALA A 98 28.83 10.54 -5.38
N MET A 99 28.01 9.88 -6.21
CA MET A 99 27.67 8.46 -6.04
C MET A 99 28.61 7.52 -6.81
N PHE A 100 29.16 7.99 -7.93
CA PHE A 100 29.97 7.19 -8.84
C PHE A 100 31.37 7.78 -9.03
N SER A 101 32.34 6.88 -9.17
CA SER A 101 33.74 7.18 -9.48
C SER A 101 34.03 6.81 -10.93
N THR A 102 34.89 7.59 -11.58
CA THR A 102 35.43 7.27 -12.91
C THR A 102 36.34 6.04 -12.87
N SER A 103 36.94 5.76 -11.72
CA SER A 103 37.87 4.64 -11.50
C SER A 103 37.20 3.54 -10.69
N TRP A 104 37.62 2.28 -10.90
CA TRP A 104 37.13 1.15 -10.11
C TRP A 104 37.48 1.33 -8.62
N PRO A 105 36.53 1.16 -7.68
CA PRO A 105 35.13 0.76 -7.87
C PRO A 105 34.24 1.90 -8.40
N PHE A 106 33.38 1.59 -9.38
CA PHE A 106 32.48 2.57 -10.00
C PHE A 106 31.51 3.22 -9.01
N ILE A 107 31.16 2.54 -7.92
CA ILE A 107 30.29 3.06 -6.87
C ILE A 107 31.17 3.54 -5.71
N ARG A 108 30.94 4.78 -5.28
CA ARG A 108 31.59 5.37 -4.11
C ARG A 108 30.91 4.86 -2.85
N PHE A 109 31.42 3.77 -2.28
CA PHE A 109 30.87 3.19 -1.05
C PHE A 109 30.93 4.16 0.13
N ASN A 110 31.96 5.01 0.20
CA ASN A 110 32.08 6.06 1.23
C ASN A 110 30.81 6.93 1.28
N PHE A 111 30.24 7.28 0.12
CA PHE A 111 29.06 8.13 0.05
C PHE A 111 27.86 7.54 0.79
N PHE A 112 27.65 6.22 0.74
CA PHE A 112 26.48 5.58 1.34
C PHE A 112 26.70 5.12 2.79
N PHE A 113 27.94 4.81 3.17
CA PHE A 113 28.25 4.16 4.45
C PHE A 113 28.99 5.08 5.43
N GLU A 114 29.57 6.19 4.98
CA GLU A 114 30.19 7.19 5.85
C GLU A 114 29.23 8.32 6.21
N THR A 115 29.62 9.06 7.24
CA THR A 115 28.91 10.25 7.73
C THR A 115 29.66 11.50 7.33
N MET A 116 29.03 12.67 7.51
CA MET A 116 29.72 13.95 7.32
C MET A 116 30.55 14.38 8.54
N GLN A 117 30.61 13.60 9.62
CA GLN A 117 31.23 14.01 10.89
C GLN A 117 32.70 14.45 10.74
N TYR A 118 33.44 13.79 9.86
CA TYR A 118 34.86 14.06 9.61
C TYR A 118 35.10 14.66 8.21
N ALA A 119 34.04 15.13 7.54
CA ALA A 119 34.12 15.69 6.19
C ALA A 119 33.71 17.16 6.22
N GLY A 120 34.64 18.03 5.86
CA GLY A 120 34.41 19.44 5.65
C GLY A 120 33.75 19.75 4.30
N PRO A 121 33.26 20.99 4.11
CA PRO A 121 32.70 21.44 2.84
C PRO A 121 33.71 21.39 1.69
N LEU A 122 34.99 21.69 1.97
CA LEU A 122 36.07 21.74 0.96
C LEU A 122 36.69 20.36 0.69
N ASP A 123 36.33 19.33 1.47
CA ASP A 123 36.93 18.02 1.31
C ASP A 123 36.44 17.32 0.04
N PRO A 124 37.30 16.52 -0.62
CA PRO A 124 36.96 15.77 -1.82
C PRO A 124 35.76 14.82 -1.62
N LEU A 125 35.10 14.43 -2.71
CA LEU A 125 33.92 13.54 -2.70
C LEU A 125 34.23 12.13 -2.18
N GLU A 126 35.51 11.78 -2.08
CA GLU A 126 36.04 10.56 -1.47
C GLU A 126 35.89 10.53 0.05
N VAL A 127 35.70 11.69 0.70
CA VAL A 127 35.60 11.80 2.15
C VAL A 127 34.16 12.13 2.54
N GLY A 128 33.59 11.32 3.43
CA GLY A 128 32.25 11.54 3.97
C GLY A 128 31.12 11.01 3.10
N GLY A 129 29.93 10.98 3.70
CA GLY A 129 28.75 10.37 3.10
C GLY A 129 27.45 10.78 3.79
N ILE A 130 26.37 10.14 3.35
CA ILE A 130 24.98 10.44 3.75
C ILE A 130 24.37 9.37 4.65
N ALA A 131 25.18 8.47 5.22
CA ALA A 131 24.69 7.34 6.00
C ALA A 131 23.81 7.78 7.18
N HIS A 132 24.22 8.84 7.88
CA HIS A 132 23.48 9.42 9.02
C HIS A 132 22.11 9.95 8.61
N ALA A 133 22.00 10.54 7.42
CA ALA A 133 20.73 11.01 6.88
C ALA A 133 19.82 9.86 6.42
N ILE A 134 20.38 8.78 5.86
CA ILE A 134 19.60 7.58 5.49
C ILE A 134 18.99 6.95 6.74
N VAL A 135 19.81 6.70 7.77
CA VAL A 135 19.38 6.13 9.04
C VAL A 135 18.33 7.02 9.72
N GLY A 136 18.59 8.33 9.80
CA GLY A 136 17.66 9.29 10.37
C GLY A 136 16.30 9.29 9.65
N THR A 137 16.30 9.23 8.33
CA THR A 137 15.08 9.16 7.51
C THR A 137 14.29 7.88 7.79
N LEU A 138 14.96 6.73 7.79
CA LEU A 138 14.31 5.43 8.03
C LEU A 138 13.70 5.36 9.43
N ILE A 139 14.42 5.80 10.46
CA ILE A 139 13.92 5.82 11.84
C ILE A 139 12.70 6.76 11.95
N GLN A 140 12.81 7.98 11.43
CA GLN A 140 11.73 8.97 11.50
C GLN A 140 10.44 8.48 10.82
N ILE A 141 10.56 7.96 9.59
CA ILE A 141 9.42 7.45 8.83
C ILE A 141 8.83 6.21 9.50
N SER A 142 9.66 5.32 10.04
CA SER A 142 9.18 4.11 10.72
C SER A 142 8.32 4.47 11.94
N ILE A 143 8.78 5.40 12.77
CA ILE A 143 8.01 5.89 13.93
C ILE A 143 6.73 6.59 13.46
N ALA A 144 6.83 7.48 12.47
CA ALA A 144 5.67 8.19 11.93
C ALA A 144 4.62 7.24 11.35
N LEU A 145 5.04 6.16 10.68
CA LEU A 145 4.15 5.12 10.16
C LEU A 145 3.50 4.30 11.27
N LEU A 146 4.29 3.91 12.28
CA LEU A 146 3.82 3.16 13.44
C LEU A 146 2.66 3.88 14.14
N ILE A 147 2.67 5.21 14.13
CA ILE A 147 1.63 6.05 14.72
C ILE A 147 0.51 6.34 13.71
N SER A 148 0.86 6.88 12.52
CA SER A 148 -0.11 7.42 11.57
C SER A 148 -0.98 6.36 10.90
N VAL A 149 -0.42 5.17 10.62
CA VAL A 149 -1.16 4.10 9.94
C VAL A 149 -2.30 3.55 10.81
N PRO A 150 -2.06 3.08 12.06
CA PRO A 150 -3.16 2.57 12.88
C PRO A 150 -4.16 3.67 13.22
N LEU A 151 -3.73 4.88 13.59
CA LEU A 151 -4.64 5.98 13.91
C LEU A 151 -5.46 6.41 12.69
N GLY A 152 -4.83 6.50 11.52
CA GLY A 152 -5.49 6.92 10.29
C GLY A 152 -6.53 5.91 9.81
N ILE A 153 -6.17 4.62 9.79
CA ILE A 153 -7.10 3.55 9.39
C ILE A 153 -8.21 3.40 10.42
N ALA A 154 -7.91 3.42 11.72
CA ALA A 154 -8.92 3.32 12.77
C ALA A 154 -9.94 4.48 12.69
N THR A 155 -9.47 5.70 12.45
CA THR A 155 -10.34 6.87 12.26
C THR A 155 -11.21 6.73 11.01
N ALA A 156 -10.65 6.24 9.90
CA ALA A 156 -11.41 5.99 8.68
C ALA A 156 -12.48 4.90 8.86
N VAL A 157 -12.14 3.82 9.57
CA VAL A 157 -13.09 2.76 9.95
C VAL A 157 -14.20 3.31 10.84
N PHE A 158 -13.86 4.09 11.87
CA PHE A 158 -14.82 4.74 12.75
C PHE A 158 -15.84 5.58 11.95
N MET A 159 -15.36 6.41 11.03
CA MET A 159 -16.23 7.24 10.20
C MET A 159 -17.12 6.46 9.23
N ASN A 160 -16.70 5.26 8.80
CA ASN A 160 -17.43 4.43 7.84
C ASN A 160 -18.43 3.46 8.48
N GLU A 161 -18.13 2.94 9.66
CA GLU A 161 -18.88 1.84 10.28
C GLU A 161 -19.81 2.31 11.40
N ILE A 162 -19.40 3.34 12.15
CA ILE A 162 -20.21 3.91 13.22
C ILE A 162 -21.02 5.10 12.71
N GLY A 163 -20.39 5.97 11.91
CA GLY A 163 -21.05 7.13 11.31
C GLY A 163 -21.56 8.15 12.35
N GLY A 164 -22.64 8.85 12.00
CA GLY A 164 -23.29 9.82 12.89
C GLY A 164 -22.73 11.25 12.84
N ARG A 165 -23.25 12.12 13.74
CA ARG A 165 -22.87 13.54 13.82
C ARG A 165 -21.38 13.72 14.18
N PHE A 166 -20.86 12.89 15.09
CA PHE A 166 -19.46 12.94 15.48
C PHE A 166 -18.52 12.51 14.35
N ALA A 167 -18.86 11.50 13.54
CA ALA A 167 -18.08 11.15 12.35
C ALA A 167 -18.02 12.27 11.30
N ARG A 168 -19.09 13.06 11.15
CA ARG A 168 -19.09 14.25 10.27
C ARG A 168 -18.17 15.33 10.81
N PHE A 169 -18.16 15.54 12.12
CA PHE A 169 -17.25 16.47 12.78
C PHE A 169 -15.78 16.04 12.63
N VAL A 170 -15.46 14.78 12.93
CA VAL A 170 -14.10 14.21 12.75
C VAL A 170 -13.64 14.35 11.31
N ARG A 171 -14.50 14.04 10.32
CA ARG A 171 -14.20 14.24 8.90
C ARG A 171 -13.87 15.69 8.57
N THR A 172 -14.65 16.63 9.11
CA THR A 172 -14.44 18.07 8.90
C THR A 172 -13.08 18.51 9.47
N ILE A 173 -12.71 18.02 10.66
CA ILE A 173 -11.39 18.28 11.25
C ILE A 173 -10.28 17.67 10.39
N SER A 174 -10.40 16.39 9.99
CA SER A 174 -9.39 15.73 9.17
C SER A 174 -9.20 16.41 7.82
N ASP A 175 -10.28 16.89 7.19
CA ASP A 175 -10.21 17.67 5.96
C ASP A 175 -9.56 19.04 6.21
N ALA A 176 -9.90 19.73 7.31
CA ALA A 176 -9.28 21.01 7.68
C ALA A 176 -7.77 20.89 7.97
N MET A 177 -7.32 19.77 8.55
CA MET A 177 -5.89 19.50 8.78
C MET A 177 -5.07 19.47 7.48
N THR A 178 -5.69 19.14 6.33
CA THR A 178 -4.97 19.16 5.04
C THR A 178 -4.61 20.57 4.56
N ALA A 179 -5.27 21.60 5.09
CA ALA A 179 -4.97 23.00 4.78
C ALA A 179 -3.81 23.57 5.61
N LEU A 180 -3.36 22.85 6.64
CA LEU A 180 -2.30 23.31 7.52
C LEU A 180 -0.95 23.40 6.76
N PRO A 181 -0.26 24.55 6.78
CA PRO A 181 1.08 24.65 6.20
C PRO A 181 2.05 23.71 6.92
N SER A 182 2.95 23.07 6.17
CA SER A 182 3.87 22.06 6.73
C SER A 182 4.80 22.62 7.81
N ILE A 183 5.21 23.89 7.69
CA ILE A 183 6.02 24.56 8.72
C ILE A 183 5.27 24.75 10.04
N VAL A 184 3.94 24.94 9.99
CA VAL A 184 3.10 25.13 11.17
C VAL A 184 3.01 23.84 11.98
N ALA A 185 2.96 22.68 11.32
CA ALA A 185 3.05 21.38 12.02
C ALA A 185 4.37 21.24 12.78
N GLY A 186 5.49 21.64 12.16
CA GLY A 186 6.80 21.66 12.80
C GLY A 186 6.84 22.61 14.00
N LEU A 187 6.31 23.83 13.84
CA LEU A 187 6.27 24.82 14.91
C LEU A 187 5.38 24.38 16.07
N PHE A 188 4.25 23.73 15.79
CA PHE A 188 3.37 23.14 16.80
C PHE A 188 4.11 22.10 17.64
N ILE A 189 4.80 21.15 17.00
CA ILE A 189 5.56 20.13 17.74
C ILE A 189 6.76 20.73 18.47
N TYR A 190 7.43 21.73 17.87
CA TYR A 190 8.49 22.46 18.55
C TYR A 190 7.98 23.11 19.84
N ALA A 191 6.84 23.83 19.78
CA ALA A 191 6.24 24.50 20.92
C ALA A 191 5.65 23.53 21.97
N ALA A 192 4.98 22.46 21.52
CA ALA A 192 4.25 21.56 22.41
C ALA A 192 5.11 20.45 23.01
N VAL A 193 6.12 19.96 22.28
CA VAL A 193 6.92 18.81 22.68
C VAL A 193 8.33 19.24 23.06
N ILE A 194 9.01 20.02 22.21
CA ILE A 194 10.40 20.39 22.47
C ILE A 194 10.48 21.37 23.63
N THR A 195 9.80 22.51 23.58
CA THR A 195 9.90 23.52 24.64
C THR A 195 9.22 23.15 25.96
N LEU A 196 8.27 22.21 25.98
CA LEU A 196 7.56 21.83 27.21
C LEU A 196 8.06 20.52 27.82
N VAL A 197 8.49 19.56 27.00
CA VAL A 197 8.74 18.18 27.46
C VAL A 197 10.21 17.80 27.32
N THR A 198 10.75 17.83 26.10
CA THR A 198 12.08 17.23 25.84
C THR A 198 13.24 18.21 26.00
N GLN A 199 13.01 19.51 25.89
CA GLN A 199 14.01 20.61 25.85
C GLN A 199 15.09 20.49 24.76
N GLU A 200 15.08 19.41 23.99
CA GLU A 200 16.05 19.12 22.93
C GLU A 200 15.34 18.72 21.63
N ARG A 201 16.01 19.03 20.51
CA ARG A 201 15.63 18.53 19.18
C ARG A 201 15.96 17.05 19.06
N SER A 202 15.07 16.28 18.45
CA SER A 202 15.22 14.83 18.35
C SER A 202 14.52 14.23 17.13
N GLY A 203 14.95 13.02 16.76
CA GLY A 203 14.30 12.23 15.71
C GLY A 203 12.84 11.92 16.02
N PHE A 204 12.49 11.72 17.29
CA PHE A 204 11.14 11.45 17.76
C PHE A 204 10.25 12.68 17.56
N ALA A 205 10.70 13.87 17.95
CA ALA A 205 9.97 15.12 17.69
C ALA A 205 9.71 15.31 16.19
N ALA A 206 10.69 15.01 15.33
CA ALA A 206 10.50 15.04 13.88
C ALA A 206 9.45 14.04 13.40
N SER A 207 9.45 12.84 13.96
CA SER A 207 8.47 11.79 13.63
C SER A 207 7.04 12.22 14.00
N LEU A 208 6.86 12.92 15.12
CA LEU A 208 5.56 13.49 15.51
C LEU A 208 5.11 14.58 14.54
N ALA A 209 6.01 15.45 14.10
CA ALA A 209 5.66 16.49 13.13
C ALA A 209 5.29 15.91 11.76
N ILE A 210 6.02 14.88 11.32
CA ILE A 210 5.68 14.11 10.11
C ILE A 210 4.31 13.41 10.28
N THR A 211 4.02 12.86 11.46
CA THR A 211 2.73 12.22 11.77
C THR A 211 1.57 13.19 11.58
N VAL A 212 1.68 14.42 12.09
CA VAL A 212 0.63 15.46 11.94
C VAL A 212 0.31 15.72 10.45
N MET A 213 1.32 15.67 9.58
CA MET A 213 1.16 15.86 8.14
C MET A 213 0.61 14.63 7.42
N MET A 214 1.05 13.43 7.81
CA MET A 214 0.64 12.17 7.17
C MET A 214 -0.78 11.75 7.55
N LEU A 215 -1.18 12.00 8.78
CA LEU A 215 -2.44 11.52 9.35
C LEU A 215 -3.68 11.90 8.51
N PRO A 216 -3.92 13.18 8.15
CA PRO A 216 -5.13 13.55 7.39
C PRO A 216 -5.16 12.92 5.99
N ILE A 217 -3.99 12.70 5.37
CA ILE A 217 -3.88 12.05 4.06
C ILE A 217 -4.30 10.58 4.16
N ILE A 218 -3.78 9.86 5.16
CA ILE A 218 -4.11 8.45 5.39
C ILE A 218 -5.58 8.30 5.74
N ILE A 219 -6.13 9.18 6.60
CA ILE A 219 -7.56 9.17 6.98
C ILE A 219 -8.42 9.33 5.73
N ARG A 220 -8.18 10.37 4.93
CA ARG A 220 -9.01 10.69 3.77
C ARG A 220 -8.94 9.61 2.70
N ALA A 221 -7.73 9.15 2.37
CA ALA A 221 -7.54 8.10 1.38
C ALA A 221 -8.15 6.76 1.84
N SER A 222 -8.01 6.41 3.12
CA SER A 222 -8.61 5.21 3.69
C SER A 222 -10.14 5.30 3.72
N ASP A 223 -10.70 6.46 4.04
CA ASP A 223 -12.15 6.69 4.05
C ASP A 223 -12.76 6.50 2.66
N VAL A 224 -12.13 7.06 1.62
CA VAL A 224 -12.58 6.85 0.23
C VAL A 224 -12.54 5.37 -0.13
N VAL A 225 -11.47 4.67 0.23
CA VAL A 225 -11.32 3.23 -0.05
C VAL A 225 -12.38 2.39 0.66
N LEU A 226 -12.64 2.66 1.95
CA LEU A 226 -13.61 1.89 2.74
C LEU A 226 -15.05 2.08 2.23
N ARG A 227 -15.38 3.26 1.69
CA ARG A 227 -16.69 3.54 1.06
C ARG A 227 -16.92 2.73 -0.21
N LEU A 228 -15.87 2.26 -0.87
CA LEU A 228 -15.98 1.42 -2.06
C LEU A 228 -16.37 -0.04 -1.74
N VAL A 229 -16.33 -0.44 -0.46
CA VAL A 229 -16.75 -1.79 -0.06
C VAL A 229 -18.27 -1.90 -0.21
N PRO A 230 -18.78 -2.83 -1.04
CA PRO A 230 -20.22 -3.00 -1.25
C PRO A 230 -21.00 -3.24 0.05
N GLY A 231 -22.16 -2.59 0.18
CA GLY A 231 -23.01 -2.70 1.37
C GLY A 231 -23.57 -4.11 1.59
N ASN A 232 -23.87 -4.83 0.51
CA ASN A 232 -24.39 -6.21 0.56
C ASN A 232 -23.45 -7.18 1.31
N LEU A 233 -22.12 -7.01 1.22
CA LEU A 233 -21.16 -7.81 1.98
C LEU A 233 -21.26 -7.56 3.49
N ARG A 234 -21.57 -6.33 3.88
CA ARG A 234 -21.74 -5.95 5.30
C ARG A 234 -23.05 -6.50 5.83
N GLU A 235 -24.14 -6.33 5.08
CA GLU A 235 -25.47 -6.84 5.42
C GLU A 235 -25.48 -8.37 5.54
N ALA A 236 -24.82 -9.09 4.61
CA ALA A 236 -24.68 -10.54 4.68
C ALA A 236 -23.93 -11.00 5.95
N SER A 237 -22.86 -10.29 6.32
CA SER A 237 -22.13 -10.56 7.56
C SER A 237 -23.00 -10.37 8.81
N TYR A 238 -23.80 -9.30 8.85
CA TYR A 238 -24.75 -9.07 9.95
C TYR A 238 -25.87 -10.11 9.99
N ALA A 239 -26.38 -10.56 8.85
CA ALA A 239 -27.38 -11.62 8.77
C ALA A 239 -26.86 -12.97 9.30
N LEU A 240 -25.56 -13.23 9.19
CA LEU A 240 -24.88 -14.38 9.79
C LEU A 240 -24.59 -14.21 11.30
N GLY A 241 -25.12 -13.16 11.93
CA GLY A 241 -24.95 -12.89 13.36
C GLY A 241 -23.58 -12.30 13.75
N ALA A 242 -22.78 -11.83 12.79
CA ALA A 242 -21.50 -11.21 13.10
C ALA A 242 -21.70 -9.80 13.71
N SER A 243 -20.91 -9.49 14.76
CA SER A 243 -20.88 -8.13 15.31
C SER A 243 -20.25 -7.14 14.32
N ARG A 244 -20.46 -5.82 14.53
CA ARG A 244 -19.82 -4.77 13.72
C ARG A 244 -18.30 -4.90 13.71
N TRP A 245 -17.69 -5.11 14.88
CA TRP A 245 -16.25 -5.33 14.98
C TRP A 245 -15.78 -6.55 14.20
N ARG A 246 -16.49 -7.68 14.32
CA ARG A 246 -16.15 -8.89 13.56
C ARG A 246 -16.25 -8.65 12.06
N THR A 247 -17.31 -8.00 11.60
CA THR A 247 -17.53 -7.64 10.18
C THR A 247 -16.40 -6.75 9.64
N VAL A 248 -15.90 -5.80 10.44
CA VAL A 248 -14.75 -4.97 10.05
C VAL A 248 -13.50 -5.81 9.81
N TRP A 249 -13.16 -6.69 10.74
CA TRP A 249 -11.95 -7.51 10.66
C TRP A 249 -12.02 -8.62 9.61
N THR A 250 -13.18 -9.22 9.40
CA THR A 250 -13.32 -10.39 8.52
C THR A 250 -13.77 -10.05 7.11
N VAL A 251 -14.48 -8.93 6.91
CA VAL A 251 -15.06 -8.55 5.61
C VAL A 251 -14.48 -7.23 5.11
N VAL A 252 -14.61 -6.14 5.88
CA VAL A 252 -14.32 -4.78 5.37
C VAL A 252 -12.82 -4.57 5.14
N LEU A 253 -11.98 -4.80 6.15
CA LEU A 253 -10.53 -4.60 6.04
C LEU A 253 -9.89 -5.55 5.01
N PRO A 254 -10.21 -6.86 4.98
CA PRO A 254 -9.64 -7.76 3.97
C PRO A 254 -10.07 -7.39 2.54
N THR A 255 -11.32 -6.93 2.35
CA THR A 255 -11.82 -6.53 1.03
C THR A 255 -11.15 -5.24 0.53
N SER A 256 -10.83 -4.32 1.44
CA SER A 256 -10.23 -3.02 1.12
C SER A 256 -8.70 -3.00 1.18
N ARG A 257 -8.03 -4.09 1.55
CA ARG A 257 -6.58 -4.16 1.83
C ARG A 257 -5.67 -3.51 0.78
N SER A 258 -5.94 -3.72 -0.52
CA SER A 258 -5.09 -3.18 -1.59
C SER A 258 -5.30 -1.67 -1.75
N GLY A 259 -6.53 -1.20 -1.52
CA GLY A 259 -6.83 0.23 -1.46
C GLY A 259 -6.21 0.88 -0.22
N LEU A 260 -6.31 0.25 0.95
CA LEU A 260 -5.72 0.76 2.20
C LEU A 260 -4.19 0.82 2.10
N ALA A 261 -3.56 -0.19 1.49
CA ALA A 261 -2.13 -0.14 1.21
C ALA A 261 -1.77 1.06 0.31
N THR A 262 -2.59 1.36 -0.69
CA THR A 262 -2.40 2.55 -1.55
C THR A 262 -2.60 3.85 -0.76
N ALA A 263 -3.59 3.90 0.14
CA ALA A 263 -3.83 5.05 1.03
C ALA A 263 -2.63 5.31 1.95
N VAL A 264 -2.05 4.26 2.54
CA VAL A 264 -0.83 4.36 3.34
C VAL A 264 0.33 4.82 2.47
N ILE A 265 0.54 4.23 1.29
CA ILE A 265 1.59 4.63 0.34
C ILE A 265 1.52 6.13 0.02
N LEU A 266 0.32 6.67 -0.25
CA LEU A 266 0.13 8.10 -0.53
C LEU A 266 0.51 8.98 0.66
N GLY A 267 0.16 8.57 1.88
CA GLY A 267 0.58 9.27 3.11
C GLY A 267 2.10 9.23 3.30
N THR A 268 2.69 8.04 3.19
CA THR A 268 4.14 7.83 3.31
C THR A 268 4.91 8.65 2.29
N ALA A 269 4.44 8.68 1.04
CA ALA A 269 5.02 9.47 -0.05
C ALA A 269 5.23 10.92 0.35
N ARG A 270 4.21 11.51 0.99
CA ARG A 270 4.28 12.88 1.48
C ARG A 270 5.28 13.02 2.62
N GLY A 271 5.17 12.15 3.63
CA GLY A 271 5.97 12.22 4.86
C GLY A 271 7.48 12.04 4.63
N VAL A 272 7.90 11.12 3.75
CA VAL A 272 9.32 10.87 3.45
C VAL A 272 10.00 12.10 2.86
N GLY A 273 9.26 12.92 2.12
CA GLY A 273 9.76 14.12 1.45
C GLY A 273 9.59 15.42 2.25
N GLU A 274 9.18 15.37 3.52
CA GLU A 274 8.99 16.59 4.30
C GLU A 274 10.33 17.17 4.80
N THR A 275 10.58 18.43 4.47
CA THR A 275 11.75 19.19 4.94
C THR A 275 11.37 20.22 6.00
N SER A 276 10.30 20.99 5.76
CA SER A 276 9.93 22.14 6.58
C SER A 276 9.64 21.81 8.06
N PRO A 277 8.78 20.83 8.40
CA PRO A 277 8.55 20.50 9.80
C PRO A 277 9.80 19.94 10.48
N VAL A 278 10.54 19.09 9.75
CA VAL A 278 11.73 18.38 10.22
C VAL A 278 12.86 19.35 10.56
N LEU A 279 13.02 20.43 9.79
CA LEU A 279 14.02 21.48 10.03
C LEU A 279 13.90 22.09 11.43
N LEU A 280 12.68 22.29 11.93
CA LEU A 280 12.46 22.86 13.26
C LEU A 280 12.64 21.84 14.39
N THR A 281 12.33 20.57 14.13
CA THR A 281 12.22 19.53 15.16
C THR A 281 13.44 18.61 15.28
N SER A 282 14.06 18.21 14.16
CA SER A 282 15.16 17.23 14.15
C SER A 282 16.54 17.88 14.28
N GLY A 283 16.67 19.12 13.81
CA GLY A 283 17.95 19.81 13.68
C GLY A 283 18.84 19.27 12.55
N VAL A 284 19.92 20.01 12.30
CA VAL A 284 20.97 19.66 11.32
C VAL A 284 22.16 19.09 12.10
N THR A 285 22.64 17.92 11.69
CA THR A 285 23.80 17.25 12.29
C THR A 285 24.56 16.46 11.23
N ALA A 286 25.88 16.38 11.38
CA ALA A 286 26.76 15.56 10.55
C ALA A 286 27.06 14.19 11.18
N VAL A 287 26.66 13.99 12.44
CA VAL A 287 26.97 12.80 13.26
C VAL A 287 25.87 11.76 13.11
N MET A 288 26.26 10.48 13.09
CA MET A 288 25.32 9.36 13.15
C MET A 288 24.64 9.29 14.51
N ASN A 289 23.31 9.31 14.52
CA ASN A 289 22.51 9.14 15.73
C ASN A 289 21.49 8.01 15.52
N TRP A 290 21.56 6.98 16.38
CA TRP A 290 20.64 5.85 16.38
C TRP A 290 19.50 6.00 17.38
N ASN A 291 19.61 6.94 18.33
CA ASN A 291 18.63 7.16 19.36
C ASN A 291 17.64 8.26 18.91
N PRO A 292 16.39 7.94 18.57
CA PRO A 292 15.42 8.96 18.16
C PRO A 292 15.00 9.88 19.30
N PHE A 293 15.20 9.51 20.57
CA PHE A 293 14.70 10.27 21.72
C PHE A 293 15.65 11.35 22.21
N SER A 294 16.93 11.31 21.82
CA SER A 294 17.96 12.24 22.28
C SER A 294 18.89 12.63 21.14
N GLY A 295 19.27 13.90 21.11
CA GLY A 295 20.18 14.45 20.10
C GLY A 295 19.53 14.67 18.73
N ALA A 296 20.15 15.56 17.96
CA ALA A 296 19.71 15.85 16.60
C ALA A 296 19.84 14.62 15.68
N MET A 297 18.93 14.50 14.72
CA MET A 297 18.92 13.39 13.76
C MET A 297 18.42 13.90 12.41
N ILE A 298 19.33 14.14 11.47
CA ILE A 298 19.00 14.73 10.17
C ILE A 298 18.30 13.73 9.25
N SER A 299 17.37 14.22 8.43
CA SER A 299 16.72 13.44 7.37
C SER A 299 17.36 13.74 6.00
N LEU A 300 17.18 12.85 5.03
CA LEU A 300 17.65 13.02 3.65
C LEU A 300 17.09 14.29 3.01
N PRO A 301 15.78 14.62 3.07
CA PRO A 301 15.27 15.88 2.54
C PRO A 301 15.94 17.11 3.15
N LEU A 302 16.20 17.09 4.46
CA LEU A 302 16.89 18.19 5.16
C LEU A 302 18.37 18.26 4.77
N GLN A 303 19.02 17.11 4.61
CA GLN A 303 20.40 17.02 4.15
C GLN A 303 20.57 17.55 2.72
N VAL A 304 19.63 17.25 1.83
CA VAL A 304 19.59 17.80 0.46
C VAL A 304 19.49 19.31 0.50
N PHE A 305 18.54 19.84 1.29
CA PHE A 305 18.35 21.28 1.42
C PHE A 305 19.60 21.99 1.94
N ASP A 306 20.23 21.44 2.98
CA ASP A 306 21.45 21.99 3.59
C ASP A 306 22.64 21.98 2.62
N MET A 307 22.85 20.86 1.92
CA MET A 307 23.97 20.68 0.99
C MET A 307 23.82 21.51 -0.30
N VAL A 308 22.63 21.56 -0.90
CA VAL A 308 22.39 22.29 -2.17
C VAL A 308 22.44 23.81 -1.95
N LYS A 309 22.15 24.28 -0.73
CA LYS A 309 22.26 25.70 -0.37
C LYS A 309 23.72 26.18 -0.27
N SER A 310 24.68 25.26 -0.10
CA SER A 310 26.09 25.60 -0.01
C SER A 310 26.60 26.23 -1.33
N PRO A 311 27.49 27.23 -1.28
CA PRO A 311 28.13 27.76 -2.47
C PRO A 311 29.16 26.80 -3.09
N GLU A 312 29.59 25.78 -2.34
CA GLU A 312 30.67 24.87 -2.75
C GLU A 312 30.17 23.78 -3.72
N PRO A 313 30.77 23.63 -4.92
CA PRO A 313 30.35 22.63 -5.90
C PRO A 313 30.35 21.19 -5.40
N THR A 314 31.30 20.81 -4.53
CA THR A 314 31.37 19.45 -3.96
C THR A 314 30.15 19.17 -3.07
N MET A 315 29.74 20.14 -2.24
CA MET A 315 28.56 20.04 -1.40
C MET A 315 27.27 20.00 -2.23
N ILE A 316 27.19 20.80 -3.29
CA ILE A 316 26.06 20.75 -4.22
C ILE A 316 25.96 19.35 -4.86
N ALA A 317 27.07 18.76 -5.30
CA ALA A 317 27.09 17.41 -5.87
C ALA A 317 26.66 16.34 -4.84
N ARG A 318 27.16 16.41 -3.58
CA ARG A 318 26.70 15.54 -2.48
C ARG A 318 25.19 15.70 -2.22
N GLY A 319 24.68 16.93 -2.27
CA GLY A 319 23.26 17.23 -2.10
C GLY A 319 22.38 16.61 -3.19
N PHE A 320 22.77 16.71 -4.46
CA PHE A 320 22.06 16.02 -5.54
C PHE A 320 22.21 14.48 -5.45
N GLY A 321 23.34 13.97 -4.96
CA GLY A 321 23.51 12.55 -4.66
C GLY A 321 22.58 12.07 -3.52
N ALA A 322 22.38 12.90 -2.50
CA ALA A 322 21.43 12.63 -1.41
C ALA A 322 19.98 12.63 -1.93
N ALA A 323 19.65 13.53 -2.84
CA ALA A 323 18.33 13.61 -3.47
C ALA A 323 18.07 12.39 -4.38
N ALA A 324 19.06 11.96 -5.16
CA ALA A 324 18.97 10.75 -5.97
C ALA A 324 18.79 9.50 -5.08
N THR A 325 19.53 9.42 -3.97
CA THR A 325 19.37 8.36 -2.97
C THR A 325 17.97 8.38 -2.34
N LEU A 326 17.43 9.56 -2.00
CA LEU A 326 16.07 9.70 -1.49
C LEU A 326 15.02 9.19 -2.48
N ILE A 327 15.14 9.54 -3.77
CA ILE A 327 14.25 9.04 -4.83
C ILE A 327 14.32 7.51 -4.91
N ALA A 328 15.53 6.93 -4.92
CA ALA A 328 15.72 5.49 -4.94
C ALA A 328 15.14 4.82 -3.69
N LEU A 329 15.35 5.40 -2.51
CA LEU A 329 14.84 4.91 -1.24
C LEU A 329 13.30 4.91 -1.24
N VAL A 330 12.66 6.00 -1.65
CA VAL A 330 11.20 6.11 -1.77
C VAL A 330 10.67 5.06 -2.75
N LEU A 331 11.32 4.87 -3.89
CA LEU A 331 10.92 3.87 -4.87
C LEU A 331 10.99 2.45 -4.28
N VAL A 332 12.05 2.12 -3.55
CA VAL A 332 12.20 0.83 -2.88
C VAL A 332 11.10 0.65 -1.81
N LEU A 333 10.86 1.64 -0.95
CA LEU A 333 9.78 1.59 0.04
C LEU A 333 8.41 1.41 -0.64
N PHE A 334 8.15 2.07 -1.76
CA PHE A 334 6.90 1.91 -2.51
C PHE A 334 6.75 0.53 -3.11
N VAL A 335 7.80 -0.03 -3.71
CA VAL A 335 7.76 -1.38 -4.27
C VAL A 335 7.48 -2.39 -3.16
N ILE A 336 8.17 -2.29 -2.01
CA ILE A 336 7.93 -3.14 -0.85
C ILE A 336 6.49 -2.99 -0.36
N ALA A 337 6.03 -1.77 -0.12
CA ALA A 337 4.66 -1.50 0.34
C ALA A 337 3.60 -2.02 -0.64
N ARG A 338 3.85 -1.92 -1.95
CA ARG A 338 2.95 -2.44 -3.00
C ARG A 338 2.90 -3.97 -3.02
N ILE A 339 4.04 -4.63 -2.81
CA ILE A 339 4.12 -6.09 -2.73
C ILE A 339 3.38 -6.58 -1.48
N VAL A 340 3.63 -5.95 -0.32
CA VAL A 340 2.98 -6.28 0.96
C VAL A 340 1.47 -6.03 0.90
N GLY A 341 1.04 -4.91 0.30
CA GLY A 341 -0.38 -4.55 0.12
C GLY A 341 -1.19 -5.55 -0.73
N GLY A 342 -0.50 -6.37 -1.54
CA GLY A 342 -1.09 -7.44 -2.32
C GLY A 342 -2.04 -6.98 -3.43
N LYS A 343 -2.60 -7.95 -4.16
CA LYS A 343 -3.60 -7.71 -5.21
C LYS A 343 -5.00 -7.65 -4.61
N GLY A 344 -5.89 -6.85 -5.20
CA GLY A 344 -7.27 -6.71 -4.74
C GLY A 344 -8.02 -8.06 -4.68
N PRO A 345 -9.10 -8.15 -3.88
CA PRO A 345 -9.94 -9.35 -3.84
C PRO A 345 -10.42 -9.74 -5.25
N GLY A 346 -10.44 -11.05 -5.54
CA GLY A 346 -10.85 -11.58 -6.85
C GLY A 346 -9.71 -11.75 -7.88
N GLN A 347 -8.56 -11.10 -7.69
CA GLN A 347 -7.38 -11.32 -8.54
C GLN A 347 -6.51 -12.46 -8.00
N LEU A 348 -6.98 -13.70 -8.20
CA LEU A 348 -6.19 -14.89 -7.88
C LEU A 348 -4.98 -14.97 -8.83
N SER A 349 -3.80 -15.28 -8.29
CA SER A 349 -2.69 -15.68 -9.16
C SER A 349 -3.08 -16.94 -9.94
N PRO A 350 -2.52 -17.19 -11.13
CA PRO A 350 -2.82 -18.40 -11.90
C PRO A 350 -2.69 -19.68 -11.07
N ARG A 351 -1.70 -19.74 -10.16
CA ARG A 351 -1.51 -20.84 -9.21
C ARG A 351 -2.65 -20.95 -8.19
N ARG A 352 -3.06 -19.83 -7.57
CA ARG A 352 -4.16 -19.81 -6.59
C ARG A 352 -5.52 -20.11 -7.21
N ARG A 353 -5.74 -19.72 -8.47
CA ARG A 353 -6.96 -20.05 -9.22
C ARG A 353 -7.06 -21.56 -9.45
N ARG A 354 -5.97 -22.21 -9.85
CA ARG A 354 -5.92 -23.67 -10.01
C ARG A 354 -6.13 -24.40 -8.68
N ALA A 355 -5.46 -23.96 -7.62
CA ALA A 355 -5.62 -24.56 -6.29
C ALA A 355 -7.06 -24.45 -5.77
N ARG A 356 -7.72 -23.28 -5.95
CA ARG A 356 -9.13 -23.13 -5.58
C ARG A 356 -10.08 -23.94 -6.46
N ALA A 357 -9.80 -24.06 -7.75
CA ALA A 357 -10.60 -24.90 -8.64
C ALA A 357 -10.51 -26.37 -8.22
N ALA A 358 -9.31 -26.86 -7.90
CA ALA A 358 -9.11 -28.22 -7.40
C ALA A 358 -9.83 -28.45 -6.05
N ALA A 359 -9.74 -27.52 -5.11
CA ALA A 359 -10.46 -27.60 -3.84
C ALA A 359 -11.99 -27.60 -4.05
N SER A 360 -12.49 -26.76 -4.97
CA SER A 360 -13.91 -26.72 -5.30
C SER A 360 -14.41 -28.02 -5.92
N LEU A 361 -13.59 -28.69 -6.73
CA LEU A 361 -13.92 -30.02 -7.29
C LEU A 361 -13.97 -31.08 -6.20
N ALA A 362 -13.00 -31.10 -5.29
CA ALA A 362 -12.99 -32.03 -4.15
C ALA A 362 -14.21 -31.82 -3.22
N ASP A 363 -14.64 -30.57 -3.02
CA ASP A 363 -15.86 -30.28 -2.24
C ASP A 363 -17.13 -30.74 -2.98
N LEU A 364 -17.19 -30.61 -4.31
CA LEU A 364 -18.31 -31.13 -5.10
C LEU A 364 -18.42 -32.65 -4.96
N GLU A 365 -17.31 -33.38 -5.09
CA GLU A 365 -17.28 -34.84 -4.90
C GLU A 365 -17.73 -35.25 -3.49
N ARG A 366 -17.33 -34.50 -2.45
CA ARG A 366 -17.79 -34.72 -1.07
C ARG A 366 -19.30 -34.49 -0.91
N ILE A 367 -19.84 -33.45 -1.54
CA ILE A 367 -21.28 -33.14 -1.49
C ILE A 367 -22.10 -34.20 -2.21
N GLU A 368 -21.67 -34.61 -3.41
CA GLU A 368 -22.36 -35.63 -4.21
C GLU A 368 -22.35 -37.00 -3.53
N SER A 369 -21.21 -37.40 -2.97
CA SER A 369 -21.11 -38.65 -2.19
C SER A 369 -21.97 -38.62 -0.92
N GLY A 370 -21.99 -37.49 -0.20
CA GLY A 370 -22.86 -37.31 0.97
C GLY A 370 -24.36 -37.33 0.60
N ALA A 371 -24.73 -36.75 -0.54
CA ALA A 371 -26.10 -36.78 -1.06
C ALA A 371 -26.52 -38.19 -1.49
N ALA A 372 -25.63 -38.94 -2.14
CA ALA A 372 -25.86 -40.34 -2.51
C ALA A 372 -26.09 -41.21 -1.26
N VAL A 373 -25.26 -41.06 -0.23
CA VAL A 373 -25.45 -41.75 1.06
C VAL A 373 -26.78 -41.38 1.69
N ARG A 374 -27.15 -40.10 1.73
CA ARG A 374 -28.44 -39.65 2.29
C ARG A 374 -29.63 -40.24 1.53
N SER A 375 -29.57 -40.28 0.19
CA SER A 375 -30.60 -40.90 -0.64
C SER A 375 -30.73 -42.41 -0.42
N SER A 376 -29.61 -43.11 -0.18
CA SER A 376 -29.62 -44.54 0.11
C SER A 376 -30.20 -44.84 1.50
N ILE A 377 -29.95 -43.97 2.48
CA ILE A 377 -30.53 -44.06 3.83
C ILE A 377 -32.03 -43.76 3.77
N GLU A 378 -32.46 -42.72 3.06
CA GLU A 378 -33.90 -42.44 2.86
C GLU A 378 -34.61 -43.59 2.15
N ALA A 379 -34.01 -44.16 1.10
CA ALA A 379 -34.55 -45.33 0.42
C ALA A 379 -34.66 -46.56 1.35
N ALA A 380 -33.70 -46.75 2.26
CA ALA A 380 -33.73 -47.84 3.24
C ALA A 380 -34.74 -47.59 4.38
N VAL A 381 -34.93 -46.35 4.81
CA VAL A 381 -35.84 -45.96 5.90
C VAL A 381 -37.30 -45.91 5.44
N PHE A 382 -37.55 -45.52 4.19
CA PHE A 382 -38.90 -45.43 3.60
C PHE A 382 -39.25 -46.59 2.67
N ALA A 383 -38.45 -47.65 2.64
CA ALA A 383 -38.79 -48.87 1.90
C ALA A 383 -40.13 -49.43 2.44
N PRO A 384 -41.12 -49.74 1.58
CA PRO A 384 -42.37 -50.33 2.03
C PRO A 384 -42.05 -51.65 2.73
N VAL A 385 -42.53 -51.81 3.97
CA VAL A 385 -42.46 -53.08 4.70
C VAL A 385 -43.18 -54.11 3.84
N ALA A 386 -42.41 -54.96 3.17
CA ALA A 386 -42.95 -56.05 2.40
C ALA A 386 -43.76 -56.93 3.35
N THR A 387 -45.08 -56.97 3.16
CA THR A 387 -45.99 -57.92 3.80
C THR A 387 -45.40 -59.31 3.64
N ARG A 388 -44.89 -59.88 4.74
CA ARG A 388 -44.50 -61.28 4.80
C ARG A 388 -45.73 -62.10 4.42
N ALA A 389 -45.61 -62.91 3.36
CA ALA A 389 -46.61 -63.89 3.01
C ALA A 389 -46.88 -64.82 4.21
N PRO A 390 -48.13 -65.25 4.45
CA PRO A 390 -48.46 -66.09 5.58
C PRO A 390 -47.70 -67.40 5.46
N VAL A 391 -47.00 -67.77 6.53
CA VAL A 391 -46.35 -69.07 6.70
C VAL A 391 -47.44 -70.14 6.59
N SER A 392 -47.35 -70.99 5.56
CA SER A 392 -48.17 -72.18 5.42
C SER A 392 -47.96 -73.08 6.63
N ALA A 393 -49.02 -73.28 7.40
CA ALA A 393 -49.06 -74.17 8.54
C ALA A 393 -48.93 -75.63 8.06
N GLU A 394 -47.80 -76.24 8.36
CA GLU A 394 -47.62 -77.68 8.28
C GLU A 394 -47.68 -78.22 9.72
N PRO A 395 -48.56 -79.19 10.05
CA PRO A 395 -48.76 -79.61 11.43
C PRO A 395 -47.60 -80.53 11.86
N GLN A 396 -46.85 -80.13 12.87
CA GLN A 396 -45.96 -81.05 13.59
C GLN A 396 -46.77 -81.90 14.57
N PRO A 397 -46.53 -83.23 14.66
CA PRO A 397 -47.22 -84.10 15.59
C PRO A 397 -46.77 -83.86 17.03
N LEU A 398 -47.75 -83.90 17.94
CA LEU A 398 -47.57 -83.86 19.38
C LEU A 398 -46.91 -85.16 19.85
N GLU A 399 -45.73 -85.06 20.46
CA GLU A 399 -45.22 -86.10 21.36
C GLU A 399 -44.96 -85.51 22.74
N SER A 400 -45.65 -86.14 23.68
CA SER A 400 -45.64 -85.99 25.12
C SER A 400 -44.38 -86.60 25.73
N SER A 401 -43.83 -85.95 26.76
CA SER A 401 -43.49 -86.66 28.00
C SER A 401 -43.19 -85.64 29.10
N ASP A 402 -43.99 -85.76 30.14
CA ASP A 402 -43.78 -85.29 31.50
C ASP A 402 -42.36 -85.56 32.01
N GLU A 403 -41.80 -84.67 32.84
CA GLU A 403 -41.64 -84.98 34.28
C GLU A 403 -41.09 -83.79 35.08
N ASP A 404 -41.64 -83.72 36.29
CA ASP A 404 -41.42 -82.86 37.44
C ASP A 404 -39.94 -82.55 37.78
N ASP A 405 -39.65 -81.35 38.28
CA ASP A 405 -39.69 -81.08 39.73
C ASP A 405 -39.29 -79.62 40.05
N ALA A 406 -39.96 -79.05 41.05
CA ALA A 406 -39.84 -77.67 41.53
C ALA A 406 -38.75 -77.53 42.64
N PRO A 407 -38.74 -76.47 43.49
CA PRO A 407 -38.74 -75.01 43.27
C PRO A 407 -37.52 -74.34 43.96
N ASP A 408 -37.23 -73.06 43.70
CA ASP A 408 -37.25 -72.02 44.75
C ASP A 408 -36.80 -70.63 44.26
N THR A 409 -37.28 -69.61 44.97
CA THR A 409 -37.39 -68.19 44.62
C THR A 409 -36.17 -67.33 45.09
N PRO A 410 -36.24 -65.99 45.20
CA PRO A 410 -35.57 -65.06 44.28
C PRO A 410 -34.55 -64.12 44.98
N SER A 411 -33.75 -63.36 44.25
CA SER A 411 -33.27 -62.04 44.71
C SER A 411 -32.50 -61.28 43.62
N ASP A 412 -33.04 -60.12 43.27
CA ASP A 412 -32.27 -58.94 42.86
C ASP A 412 -31.88 -58.20 44.18
N PRO A 413 -30.77 -57.44 44.25
CA PRO A 413 -30.90 -56.02 43.88
C PRO A 413 -29.64 -55.32 43.31
N THR A 414 -29.95 -54.26 42.55
CA THR A 414 -29.26 -53.00 42.20
C THR A 414 -28.09 -52.45 43.05
N MET A 415 -27.33 -51.53 42.40
CA MET A 415 -26.38 -50.46 42.84
C MET A 415 -24.88 -50.79 42.67
N THR A 416 -23.95 -49.93 42.23
CA THR A 416 -23.83 -48.45 42.08
C THR A 416 -22.49 -48.06 41.41
N SER A 417 -22.44 -46.88 40.76
CA SER A 417 -21.36 -45.82 40.68
C SER A 417 -19.91 -46.21 40.34
N HIS A 418 -19.03 -45.48 39.61
CA HIS A 418 -18.68 -44.05 39.42
C HIS A 418 -17.81 -43.98 38.12
N ASP A 419 -17.90 -42.97 37.23
CA ASP A 419 -17.13 -41.70 37.18
C ASP A 419 -15.59 -41.87 37.31
N ILE A 420 -14.65 -41.17 36.63
CA ILE A 420 -14.58 -40.05 35.67
C ILE A 420 -13.06 -39.84 35.36
N THR A 421 -12.66 -39.37 34.14
CA THR A 421 -11.35 -38.74 33.73
C THR A 421 -10.02 -39.52 33.91
N ASP A 422 -8.88 -39.32 33.24
CA ASP A 422 -8.17 -38.27 32.46
C ASP A 422 -7.11 -38.99 31.56
N VAL A 423 -6.76 -38.66 30.31
CA VAL A 423 -6.02 -37.48 29.75
C VAL A 423 -4.49 -37.48 30.02
N ILE A 424 -3.68 -37.75 28.95
CA ILE A 424 -2.36 -37.12 28.56
C ILE A 424 -1.15 -37.44 29.49
N ARG A 425 0.03 -38.00 29.12
CA ARG A 425 1.01 -37.79 28.01
C ARG A 425 2.22 -38.77 28.16
N PRO A 426 3.34 -38.67 27.39
CA PRO A 426 4.14 -39.83 26.95
C PRO A 426 5.43 -40.02 27.76
N ASP A 427 6.15 -41.12 27.54
CA ASP A 427 7.55 -41.19 27.92
C ASP A 427 8.42 -41.92 26.87
N SER A 428 9.65 -41.41 26.82
CA SER A 428 10.88 -41.95 26.25
C SER A 428 11.13 -43.42 26.67
N SER A 429 11.93 -44.25 26.00
CA SER A 429 13.32 -44.09 25.61
C SER A 429 13.78 -45.27 24.72
N ASP A 430 15.06 -45.24 24.33
CA ASP A 430 15.90 -46.37 23.86
C ASP A 430 16.19 -46.49 22.36
N THR A 431 17.15 -45.66 21.93
CA THR A 431 18.30 -46.07 21.10
C THR A 431 19.38 -46.68 22.01
N PRO A 432 20.38 -47.49 21.55
CA PRO A 432 20.99 -47.40 20.21
C PRO A 432 21.44 -48.72 19.57
N ASP A 433 21.57 -48.72 18.24
CA ASP A 433 22.66 -49.45 17.58
C ASP A 433 23.03 -48.80 16.24
N THR A 434 24.27 -48.31 16.17
CA THR A 434 25.06 -48.04 14.95
C THR A 434 26.04 -49.21 14.84
N PRO A 435 26.53 -49.67 13.65
CA PRO A 435 27.22 -48.77 12.71
C PRO A 435 27.25 -49.19 11.22
N LYS A 436 27.63 -48.23 10.35
CA LYS A 436 28.70 -48.30 9.31
C LYS A 436 28.39 -47.54 8.01
N GLU A 437 29.24 -46.54 7.75
CA GLU A 437 30.09 -46.40 6.54
C GLU A 437 29.43 -46.54 5.15
N ARG A 438 29.37 -45.46 4.35
CA ARG A 438 30.45 -45.02 3.41
C ARG A 438 29.94 -44.00 2.36
N SER A 439 30.93 -43.20 1.94
CA SER A 439 31.06 -42.27 0.81
C SER A 439 30.25 -40.99 0.78
#